data_AF-X1HSJ9-F1
#
_entry.id   AF-X1HSJ9-F1
#
_cell.length_a   1.000
_cell.length_b   1.000
_cell.length_c   1.000
_cell.angle_alpha   90.00
_cell.angle_beta   90.00
_cell.angle_gamma   90.00
#
_symmetry.space_group_name_H-M   'P 1'
#
loop_
_entity.id
_entity.type
_entity.pdbx_description
1 polymer ?
#
loop_
_entity_poly.entity_id
_entity_poly.type
_entity_poly.pdbx_seq_one_letter_code
_entity_poly.pdbx_strand_id
1 'polypeptide(L)' 'MYIKKDIERFIQICEYLGINSNISTITNRIIIQKVFYILKKFGLKFQSRFNWYKYGPYSSYLADIYYQIDSF' A
#
# COMPACT_ATOMS: atom_id res chain seq x y z
N MET A 1 9.88 11.50 -2.24
CA MET A 1 9.18 11.31 -3.54
C MET A 1 9.21 9.83 -3.81
N TYR A 2 8.10 9.13 -3.63
CA TYR A 2 8.07 7.74 -4.03
C TYR A 2 8.14 7.70 -5.54
N ILE A 3 9.06 6.87 -6.00
CA ILE A 3 9.23 6.60 -7.40
C ILE A 3 8.08 5.66 -7.71
N LYS A 4 7.19 6.03 -8.65
CA LYS A 4 6.11 5.21 -9.25
C LYS A 4 6.39 3.69 -9.22
N LYS A 5 7.64 3.32 -9.48
CA LYS A 5 8.28 2.01 -9.35
C LYS A 5 8.00 1.23 -8.05
N ASP A 6 7.99 1.85 -6.88
CA ASP A 6 7.72 1.16 -5.60
C ASP A 6 6.27 0.66 -5.53
N ILE A 7 5.34 1.42 -6.11
CA ILE A 7 3.92 1.10 -6.13
C ILE A 7 3.62 0.08 -7.21
N GLU A 8 4.22 0.23 -8.39
CA GLU A 8 4.17 -0.78 -9.46
C GLU A 8 4.68 -2.14 -8.95
N ARG A 9 5.82 -2.14 -8.24
CA ARG A 9 6.37 -3.35 -7.62
C ARG A 9 5.42 -3.92 -6.57
N PHE A 10 4.78 -3.07 -5.77
CA PHE A 10 3.79 -3.52 -4.79
C PHE A 10 2.56 -4.15 -5.46
N ILE A 11 2.03 -3.54 -6.52
CA ILE A 11 0.90 -4.08 -7.29
C ILE A 11 1.25 -5.45 -7.86
N GLN A 12 2.43 -5.61 -8.46
CA GLN A 12 2.91 -6.91 -8.95
C GLN A 12 3.01 -7.97 -7.84
N ILE A 13 3.47 -7.58 -6.64
CA ILE A 13 3.49 -8.48 -5.48
C ILE A 13 2.06 -8.87 -5.08
N CYS A 14 1.13 -7.92 -5.05
CA CYS A 14 -0.27 -8.21 -4.75
C CYS A 14 -0.88 -9.18 -5.76
N GLU A 15 -0.67 -8.96 -7.06
CA GLU A 15 -1.13 -9.86 -8.13
C GLU A 15 -0.55 -11.27 -7.96
N TYR A 16 0.76 -11.38 -7.72
CA TYR A 16 1.44 -12.66 -7.49
C TYR A 16 0.89 -13.42 -6.27
N LEU A 17 0.52 -12.68 -5.21
CA LEU A 17 -0.02 -13.25 -3.98
C LEU A 17 -1.55 -13.45 -4.02
N GLY A 18 -2.22 -13.11 -5.13
CA GLY A 18 -3.68 -13.17 -5.22
C GLY A 18 -4.41 -12.16 -4.32
N ILE A 19 -3.73 -11.08 -3.92
CA ILE A 19 -4.28 -10.01 -3.09
C ILE A 19 -4.92 -8.97 -4.01
N ASN A 20 -6.19 -8.65 -3.75
CA ASN A 20 -6.89 -7.60 -4.50
C ASN A 20 -6.27 -6.22 -4.22
N SER A 21 -5.67 -5.61 -5.25
CA SER A 21 -5.06 -4.28 -5.22
C SER A 21 -6.06 -3.15 -5.51
N ASN A 22 -7.32 -3.46 -5.85
CA ASN A 22 -8.38 -2.46 -6.07
C ASN A 22 -8.68 -1.72 -4.77
N ILE A 23 -8.52 -0.40 -4.76
CA ILE A 23 -8.71 0.44 -3.57
C ILE A 23 -10.13 0.99 -3.41
N SER A 24 -11.09 0.61 -4.25
CA SER A 24 -12.40 1.26 -4.31
C SER A 24 -13.19 1.06 -3.00
N THR A 25 -12.96 -0.05 -2.29
CA THR A 25 -13.58 -0.34 -1.00
C THR A 25 -12.68 0.01 0.18
N ILE A 26 -13.30 0.40 1.30
CA ILE A 26 -12.57 0.66 2.56
C ILE A 26 -11.80 -0.58 3.04
N THR A 27 -12.38 -1.76 2.89
CA THR A 27 -11.77 -3.04 3.28
C THR A 27 -10.48 -3.29 2.52
N ASN A 28 -10.49 -3.11 1.19
CA ASN A 28 -9.30 -3.31 0.38
C ASN A 28 -8.21 -2.28 0.72
N ARG A 29 -8.59 -1.01 0.95
CA ARG A 29 -7.64 0.02 1.42
C ARG A 29 -6.94 -0.38 2.72
N ILE A 30 -7.67 -0.97 3.66
CA ILE A 30 -7.10 -1.46 4.93
C ILE A 30 -6.17 -2.66 4.68
N ILE A 31 -6.57 -3.62 3.85
CA ILE A 31 -5.74 -4.80 3.52
C ILE A 31 -4.41 -4.34 2.92
N ILE A 32 -4.47 -3.46 1.93
CA ILE A 32 -3.30 -2.94 1.23
C ILE A 32 -2.33 -2.24 2.20
N GLN A 33 -2.83 -1.39 3.10
CA GLN A 33 -2.00 -0.74 4.14
C GLN A 33 -1.25 -1.76 5.00
N LYS A 34 -1.92 -2.86 5.38
CA LYS A 34 -1.33 -3.94 6.18
C LYS A 34 -0.29 -4.74 5.40
N VAL A 35 -0.59 -5.11 4.16
CA VAL A 35 0.34 -5.85 3.29
C VAL A 35 1.61 -5.02 3.08
N PHE A 36 1.45 -3.73 2.77
CA PHE A 36 2.58 -2.84 2.56
C PHE A 36 3.46 -2.72 3.82
N TYR A 37 2.84 -2.59 4.99
CA TYR A 37 3.54 -2.59 6.27
C TYR A 37 4.31 -3.89 6.53
N ILE A 38 3.67 -5.03 6.29
CA ILE A 38 4.27 -6.36 6.47
C ILE A 38 5.49 -6.51 5.55
N LEU A 39 5.34 -6.20 4.27
CA LEU A 39 6.43 -6.27 3.29
C LEU A 39 7.61 -5.37 3.71
N LYS A 40 7.34 -4.17 4.22
CA LYS A 40 8.37 -3.30 4.80
C LYS A 40 9.09 -3.94 5.99
N LYS A 41 8.36 -4.64 6.87
CA LYS A 41 8.95 -5.39 7.99
C LYS A 41 9.78 -6.59 7.54
N PHE A 42 9.43 -7.21 6.41
CA PHE A 42 10.25 -8.23 5.74
C PHE A 42 11.46 -7.68 4.97
N GLY A 43 11.75 -6.38 5.08
CA GLY A 43 12.97 -5.76 4.54
C GLY A 43 12.81 -5.14 3.15
N LEU A 44 11.61 -5.09 2.58
CA LEU A 44 11.38 -4.31 1.37
C LEU A 44 11.54 -2.82 1.69
N LYS A 45 12.47 -2.18 0.97
CA LYS A 45 12.83 -0.77 1.17
C LYS A 45 11.82 0.15 0.51
N PHE A 46 10.68 0.33 1.16
CA PHE A 46 9.73 1.37 0.77
C PHE A 46 9.89 2.63 1.64
N GLN A 47 9.71 3.81 1.05
CA GLN A 47 9.86 5.09 1.74
C GLN A 47 8.68 5.44 2.68
N SER A 48 7.75 4.52 2.97
CA SER A 48 6.56 4.78 3.78
C SER A 48 6.83 4.95 5.25
N ARG A 49 6.24 5.98 5.82
CA ARG A 49 6.08 6.10 7.26
C ARG A 49 4.72 5.55 7.64
N PHE A 50 4.70 4.71 8.67
CA PHE A 50 3.50 4.13 9.23
C PHE A 50 3.33 4.61 10.66
N ASN A 51 2.10 4.97 10.99
CA ASN A 51 1.65 5.25 12.36
C ASN A 51 0.54 4.25 12.71
N TRP A 52 0.35 3.97 14.00
CA TRP A 52 -0.82 3.21 14.43
C TRP A 52 -2.04 4.12 14.43
N TYR A 53 -3.07 3.73 13.67
CA TYR A 53 -4.33 4.45 13.55
C TYR A 53 -5.51 3.46 13.63
N LYS A 54 -6.76 3.95 13.59
CA LYS A 54 -8.05 3.23 13.76
C LYS A 54 -8.08 1.72 13.43
N TYR A 55 -7.39 1.28 12.37
CA TYR A 55 -7.37 -0.12 11.90
C TYR A 55 -5.98 -0.80 11.90
N GLY A 56 -5.03 -0.25 12.66
CA GLY A 56 -3.65 -0.72 12.77
C GLY A 56 -2.64 0.19 12.06
N PRO A 57 -1.51 -0.36 11.57
CA PRO A 57 -0.49 0.42 10.89
C PRO A 57 -1.06 1.05 9.62
N TYR A 58 -0.93 2.37 9.53
CA TYR A 58 -1.50 3.19 8.48
C TYR A 58 -0.48 4.23 8.00
N SER A 59 -0.42 4.43 6.70
CA SER A 59 0.38 5.46 6.05
C SER A 59 -0.55 6.39 5.27
N SER A 60 -0.70 7.63 5.75
CA SER A 60 -1.45 8.68 5.04
C SER A 60 -0.86 8.92 3.65
N TYR A 61 0.46 9.00 3.57
CA TYR A 61 1.17 9.14 2.32
C TYR A 61 0.86 8.03 1.30
N LEU A 62 0.75 6.78 1.78
CA LEU A 62 0.38 5.65 0.92
C LEU A 62 -1.08 5.78 0.44
N ALA A 63 -1.98 6.24 1.32
CA ALA A 63 -3.37 6.49 0.94
C ALA A 63 -3.47 7.58 -0.14
N ASP A 64 -2.73 8.69 0.01
CA ASP A 64 -2.71 9.78 -0.98
C ASP A 64 -2.27 9.29 -2.35
N ILE A 65 -1.22 8.47 -2.40
CA ILE A 65 -0.73 7.85 -3.64
C ILE A 65 -1.78 7.00 -4.32
N TYR A 66 -2.50 6.18 -3.55
CA TYR A 66 -3.50 5.30 -4.12
C TYR A 66 -4.61 6.10 -4.80
N TYR A 67 -5.07 7.18 -4.16
CA TYR A 67 -6.05 8.09 -4.77
C TYR A 67 -5.54 8.78 -6.04
N GLN A 68 -4.23 8.96 -6.19
CA GLN A 68 -3.62 9.50 -7.42
C GLN A 68 -3.51 8.47 -8.56
N ILE A 69 -3.53 7.17 -8.23
CA ILE A 69 -3.42 6.08 -9.23
C ILE A 69 -4.80 5.66 -9.73
N ASP A 70 -5.82 5.65 -8.86
CA ASP A 70 -7.22 5.35 -9.23
C ASP A 70 -7.81 6.41 -10.19
N SER A 71 -7.13 7.55 -10.36
CA SER A 71 -7.48 8.63 -11.29
C SER A 71 -6.88 8.47 -12.71
N PHE A 72 -6.36 7.30 -13.07
CA PHE A 72 -5.90 6.96 -14.43
C PHE A 72 -6.82 5.96 -15.12
#